data_AF-A0A563ESA0-F1
#
_entry.id   AF-A0A563ESA0-F1
#
_cell.length_a   1.000
_cell.length_b   1.000
_cell.length_c   1.000
_cell.angle_alpha   90.00
_cell.angle_beta   90.00
_cell.angle_gamma   90.00
#
_symmetry.space_group_name_H-M   'P 1'
#
loop_
_entity.id
_entity.type
_entity.pdbx_description
1 polymer ?
#
loop_
_entity_poly.entity_id
_entity_poly.type
_entity_poly.pdbx_seq_one_letter_code
_entity_poly.pdbx_strand_id
1 'polypeptide(L)'
;MTTSHAIERIVPDALERDAANRRMVALLSQPDPGPVAEHLALLHFTGRRSGREFVLPAGVHPWRERLVVATGSAWRHNFDGGSRGALTWRGEHTAVHFRLISDVDQVAPAYQELIERYGVQTSERRLGLRLPADRVPSLEEIVEAVERCGLGLVEVTGNFLVSTGHRRDLSTGRTVQ
;
A
#
# COMPACT_ATOMS: atom_id res chain seq x y z
N MET A 1 -6.30 -31.32 -7.31
CA MET A 1 -7.18 -30.68 -6.31
C MET A 1 -6.59 -29.31 -6.06
N THR A 2 -7.29 -28.24 -6.43
CA THR A 2 -6.82 -26.88 -6.16
C THR A 2 -7.08 -26.60 -4.68
N THR A 3 -6.03 -26.48 -3.87
CA THR A 3 -6.18 -26.10 -2.47
C THR A 3 -6.77 -24.69 -2.44
N SER A 4 -8.02 -24.57 -1.99
CA SER A 4 -8.66 -23.26 -1.79
C SER A 4 -8.05 -22.65 -0.54
N HIS A 5 -7.40 -21.49 -0.68
CA HIS A 5 -6.84 -20.75 0.44
C HIS A 5 -7.79 -19.61 0.79
N ALA A 6 -7.92 -19.29 2.08
CA ALA A 6 -8.84 -18.23 2.53
C ALA A 6 -8.50 -16.86 1.92
N ILE A 7 -7.21 -16.59 1.69
CA ILE A 7 -6.73 -15.35 1.10
C ILE A 7 -6.05 -15.66 -0.24
N GLU A 8 -6.46 -14.96 -1.29
CA GLU A 8 -5.83 -15.03 -2.61
C GLU A 8 -5.20 -13.70 -2.99
N ARG A 9 -3.93 -13.73 -3.41
CA ARG A 9 -3.29 -12.56 -3.99
C ARG A 9 -3.71 -12.41 -5.45
N ILE A 10 -4.27 -11.25 -5.78
CA ILE A 10 -4.71 -10.93 -7.13
C ILE A 10 -3.57 -10.23 -7.86
N VAL A 11 -3.12 -10.84 -8.95
CA VAL A 11 -2.06 -10.33 -9.79
C VAL A 11 -2.59 -10.25 -11.22
N PRO A 12 -2.78 -9.05 -11.78
CA PRO A 12 -3.11 -8.90 -13.20
C PRO A 12 -2.02 -9.51 -14.08
N ASP A 13 -2.37 -9.84 -15.32
CA ASP A 13 -1.34 -10.26 -16.27
C ASP A 13 -0.34 -9.14 -16.54
N ALA A 14 0.79 -9.49 -17.15
CA ALA A 14 1.89 -8.55 -17.32
C ALA A 14 1.53 -7.35 -18.20
N LEU A 15 0.75 -7.56 -19.27
CA LEU A 15 0.39 -6.50 -20.21
C LEU A 15 -0.60 -5.53 -19.57
N GLU A 16 -1.62 -6.06 -18.89
CA GLU A 16 -2.60 -5.27 -18.13
C GLU A 16 -1.93 -4.45 -17.05
N ARG A 17 -1.05 -5.08 -16.27
CA ARG A 17 -0.27 -4.41 -15.21
C ARG A 17 0.60 -3.29 -15.77
N ASP A 18 1.30 -3.52 -16.88
CA ASP A 18 2.19 -2.51 -17.47
C ASP A 18 1.41 -1.35 -18.10
N ALA A 19 0.24 -1.63 -18.69
CA ALA A 19 -0.67 -0.58 -19.18
C ALA A 19 -1.23 0.25 -18.02
N ALA A 20 -1.71 -0.40 -16.95
CA ALA A 20 -2.22 0.27 -15.76
C ALA A 20 -1.12 1.12 -15.08
N ASN A 21 0.08 0.57 -14.95
CA ASN A 21 1.22 1.28 -14.37
C ASN A 21 1.55 2.56 -15.15
N ARG A 22 1.66 2.48 -16.48
CA ARG A 22 1.93 3.66 -17.32
C ARG A 22 0.86 4.74 -17.15
N ARG A 23 -0.42 4.34 -17.15
CA ARG A 23 -1.54 5.28 -16.92
C ARG A 23 -1.45 5.96 -15.57
N MET A 24 -1.17 5.21 -14.51
CA MET A 24 -1.07 5.75 -13.15
C MET A 24 0.18 6.61 -12.95
N VAL A 25 1.31 6.28 -13.58
CA VAL A 25 2.49 7.16 -13.60
C VAL A 25 2.14 8.51 -14.23
N ALA A 26 1.50 8.52 -15.40
CA ALA A 26 1.13 9.75 -16.09
C ALA A 26 0.14 10.61 -15.26
N LEU A 27 -0.82 9.98 -14.59
CA LEU A 27 -1.80 10.66 -13.76
C LEU A 27 -1.20 11.21 -12.45
N LEU A 28 -0.47 10.37 -11.70
CA LEU A 28 0.09 10.74 -10.39
C LEU A 28 1.29 11.69 -10.49
N SER A 29 1.85 11.88 -11.69
CA SER A 29 2.91 12.87 -11.94
C SER A 29 2.35 14.30 -12.13
N GLN A 30 1.03 14.45 -12.25
CA GLN A 30 0.42 15.78 -12.33
C GLN A 30 0.48 16.50 -10.99
N PRO A 31 0.56 17.85 -10.96
CA PRO A 31 0.52 18.62 -9.72
C PRO A 31 -0.78 18.43 -8.92
N ASP A 32 -1.92 18.31 -9.60
CA ASP A 32 -3.20 17.94 -9.01
C ASP A 32 -3.73 16.65 -9.65
N PRO A 33 -3.29 15.49 -9.16
CA PRO A 33 -3.71 14.18 -9.69
C PRO A 33 -5.13 13.79 -9.27
N GLY A 34 -5.83 14.64 -8.50
CA GLY A 34 -7.17 14.41 -8.01
C GLY A 34 -7.27 13.30 -6.95
N PRO A 35 -8.49 12.75 -6.73
CA PRO A 35 -8.79 11.87 -5.58
C PRO A 35 -7.97 10.58 -5.52
N VAL A 36 -7.43 10.10 -6.65
CA VAL A 36 -6.62 8.87 -6.66
C VAL A 36 -5.35 9.01 -5.81
N ALA A 37 -4.78 10.22 -5.70
CA ALA A 37 -3.58 10.46 -4.92
C ALA A 37 -3.83 10.51 -3.41
N GLU A 38 -5.07 10.40 -2.95
CA GLU A 38 -5.35 10.14 -1.54
C GLU A 38 -4.86 8.74 -1.11
N HIS A 39 -4.64 7.86 -2.08
CA HIS A 39 -4.58 6.41 -1.89
C HIS A 39 -3.45 5.73 -2.66
N LEU A 40 -3.00 6.34 -3.75
CA LEU A 40 -1.85 5.91 -4.51
C LEU A 40 -0.74 6.97 -4.46
N ALA A 41 0.49 6.51 -4.54
CA ALA A 41 1.68 7.35 -4.69
C ALA A 41 2.62 6.75 -5.75
N LEU A 42 3.56 7.55 -6.24
CA LEU A 42 4.69 7.05 -7.02
C LEU A 42 5.89 6.83 -6.13
N LEU A 43 6.44 5.61 -6.17
CA LEU A 43 7.69 5.27 -5.54
C LEU A 43 8.80 5.45 -6.58
N HIS A 44 9.79 6.26 -6.24
CA HIS A 44 11.01 6.49 -7.01
C HIS A 44 12.18 5.86 -6.28
N PHE A 45 12.85 4.89 -6.90
CA PHE A 45 13.97 4.19 -6.27
C PHE A 45 14.94 3.59 -7.30
N THR A 46 16.19 3.42 -6.88
CA THR A 46 17.21 2.72 -7.65
C THR A 46 17.15 1.21 -7.37
N GLY A 47 17.14 0.39 -8.41
CA GLY A 47 17.12 -1.07 -8.27
C GLY A 47 18.43 -1.60 -7.70
N ARG A 48 18.36 -2.34 -6.59
CA ARG A 48 19.54 -2.82 -5.83
C ARG A 48 20.52 -3.68 -6.64
N ARG A 49 20.02 -4.38 -7.66
CA ARG A 49 20.83 -5.27 -8.53
C ARG A 49 21.26 -4.60 -9.83
N SER A 50 20.42 -3.74 -10.39
CA SER A 50 20.62 -3.19 -11.74
C SER A 50 21.17 -1.78 -11.75
N GLY A 51 21.10 -1.05 -10.63
CA GLY A 51 21.42 0.38 -10.56
C GLY A 51 20.47 1.27 -11.37
N ARG A 52 19.39 0.72 -11.95
CA ARG A 52 18.44 1.47 -12.77
C ARG A 52 17.43 2.19 -11.89
N GLU A 53 17.04 3.39 -12.30
CA GLU A 53 15.91 4.10 -11.70
C GLU A 53 14.57 3.43 -12.07
N PHE A 54 13.71 3.29 -11.08
CA PHE A 54 12.35 2.79 -11.21
C PHE A 54 11.36 3.81 -10.67
N VAL A 55 10.25 3.95 -11.41
CA VAL A 55 9.07 4.70 -10.97
C VAL A 55 7.87 3.76 -11.10
N LEU A 56 7.16 3.51 -10.00
CA LEU A 56 5.95 2.69 -10.04
C LEU A 56 4.86 3.24 -9.12
N PRO A 57 3.59 3.07 -9.48
CA PRO A 57 2.47 3.39 -8.61
C PRO A 57 2.30 2.30 -7.55
N ALA A 58 2.00 2.70 -6.31
CA ALA A 58 1.62 1.77 -5.27
C ALA A 58 0.55 2.34 -4.33
N GLY A 59 -0.25 1.45 -3.76
CA GLY A 59 -1.17 1.78 -2.68
C GLY A 59 -0.41 2.18 -1.42
N VAL A 60 -0.76 3.34 -0.86
CA VAL A 60 -0.20 3.82 0.40
C VAL A 60 -1.26 3.76 1.49
N HIS A 61 -0.83 3.30 2.66
CA HIS A 61 -1.70 3.02 3.79
C HIS A 61 -1.13 3.69 5.03
N PRO A 62 -1.87 4.58 5.70
CA PRO A 62 -1.53 4.98 7.05
C PRO A 62 -1.55 3.72 7.93
N TRP A 63 -0.53 3.47 8.71
CA TRP A 63 -0.51 2.35 9.65
C TRP A 63 0.19 2.80 10.91
N ARG A 64 -0.59 2.91 12.00
CA ARG A 64 -0.19 3.62 13.22
C ARG A 64 0.28 5.04 12.86
N GLU A 65 1.49 5.42 13.25
CA GLU A 65 2.08 6.74 12.96
C GLU A 65 2.93 6.75 11.68
N ARG A 66 2.81 5.72 10.83
CA ARG A 66 3.67 5.50 9.67
C ARG A 66 2.86 5.45 8.39
N LEU A 67 3.53 5.64 7.26
CA LEU A 67 3.00 5.32 5.95
C LEU A 67 3.64 4.03 5.45
N VAL A 68 2.84 3.07 4.99
CA VAL A 68 3.32 1.80 4.46
C VAL A 68 2.72 1.50 3.10
N VAL A 69 3.46 0.72 2.31
CA VAL A 69 2.95 0.06 1.11
C VAL A 69 2.85 -1.43 1.38
N ALA A 70 1.64 -1.97 1.30
CA ALA A 70 1.38 -3.40 1.43
C ALA A 70 1.56 -4.09 0.07
N THR A 71 2.47 -5.07 -0.02
CA THR A 71 2.76 -5.71 -1.31
C THR A 71 3.38 -7.10 -1.19
N GLY A 72 2.98 -8.00 -2.10
CA GLY A 72 3.68 -9.27 -2.37
C GLY A 72 4.65 -9.18 -3.56
N SER A 73 4.87 -7.99 -4.12
CA SER A 73 5.66 -7.85 -5.35
C SER A 73 7.16 -8.00 -5.08
N ALA A 74 7.89 -8.60 -6.03
CA ALA A 74 9.33 -8.86 -5.89
C ALA A 74 10.19 -7.59 -5.83
N TRP A 75 9.69 -6.44 -6.33
CA TRP A 75 10.40 -5.17 -6.25
C TRP A 75 10.60 -4.67 -4.81
N ARG A 76 9.80 -5.16 -3.84
CA ARG A 76 9.93 -4.76 -2.43
C ARG A 76 11.31 -5.07 -1.84
N HIS A 77 11.98 -6.10 -2.38
CA HIS A 77 13.31 -6.49 -1.95
C HIS A 77 14.39 -5.43 -2.28
N ASN A 78 14.10 -4.44 -3.12
CA ASN A 78 15.01 -3.29 -3.28
C ASN A 78 15.17 -2.48 -1.99
N PHE A 79 14.28 -2.66 -1.01
CA PHE A 79 14.27 -1.95 0.28
C PHE A 79 14.72 -2.82 1.45
N ASP A 80 15.23 -4.01 1.16
CA ASP A 80 15.90 -4.86 2.14
C ASP A 80 17.18 -4.18 2.62
N GLY A 81 17.36 -4.07 3.94
CA GLY A 81 18.39 -3.23 4.55
C GLY A 81 18.15 -1.71 4.48
N GLY A 82 17.07 -1.28 3.81
CA GLY A 82 16.72 0.12 3.62
C GLY A 82 17.31 0.75 2.35
N SER A 83 16.60 1.70 1.75
CA SER A 83 17.09 2.50 0.63
C SER A 83 16.53 3.91 0.67
N ARG A 84 17.34 4.87 0.21
CA ARG A 84 16.85 6.22 -0.09
C ARG A 84 16.08 6.20 -1.42
N GLY A 85 15.18 7.14 -1.57
CA GLY A 85 14.42 7.37 -2.79
C GLY A 85 13.55 8.61 -2.67
N ALA A 86 12.51 8.68 -3.47
CA ALA A 86 11.50 9.71 -3.36
C ALA A 86 10.09 9.13 -3.47
N LEU A 87 9.14 9.89 -2.92
CA LEU A 87 7.72 9.61 -3.00
C LEU A 87 7.04 10.81 -3.67
N THR A 88 6.33 10.58 -4.78
CA THR A 88 5.35 11.57 -5.25
C THR A 88 3.98 11.21 -4.68
N TRP A 89 3.46 12.03 -3.77
CA TRP A 89 2.17 11.79 -3.13
C TRP A 89 1.40 13.10 -2.98
N ARG A 90 0.13 13.11 -3.41
CA ARG A 90 -0.73 14.31 -3.41
C ARG A 90 -0.10 15.51 -4.11
N GLY A 91 0.55 15.29 -5.25
CA GLY A 91 1.24 16.33 -6.02
C GLY A 91 2.64 16.68 -5.53
N GLU A 92 3.01 16.27 -4.31
CA GLU A 92 4.28 16.64 -3.68
C GLU A 92 5.35 15.56 -3.90
N HIS A 93 6.53 15.98 -4.35
CA HIS A 93 7.69 15.10 -4.52
C HIS A 93 8.65 15.25 -3.34
N THR A 94 8.70 14.23 -2.49
CA THR A 94 9.43 14.27 -1.21
C THR A 94 10.53 13.22 -1.17
N ALA A 95 11.72 13.59 -0.70
CA ALA A 95 12.78 12.63 -0.41
C ALA A 95 12.41 11.76 0.79
N VAL A 96 12.58 10.44 0.66
CA VAL A 96 12.17 9.47 1.69
C VAL A 96 13.22 8.36 1.88
N HIS A 97 13.09 7.64 2.98
CA HIS A 97 13.73 6.36 3.22
C HIS A 97 12.67 5.27 3.20
N PHE A 98 12.92 4.24 2.40
CA PHE A 98 12.10 3.04 2.30
C PHE A 98 12.76 1.91 3.08
N ARG A 99 11.98 1.13 3.82
CA ARG A 99 12.46 -0.06 4.52
C ARG A 99 11.48 -1.21 4.40
N LEU A 100 11.97 -2.37 3.98
CA LEU A 100 11.17 -3.59 3.95
C LEU A 100 11.01 -4.15 5.38
N ILE A 101 9.77 -4.41 5.76
CA ILE A 101 9.38 -5.22 6.92
C ILE A 101 8.83 -6.52 6.35
N SER A 102 9.52 -7.62 6.62
CA SER A 102 9.19 -8.96 6.12
C SER A 102 9.05 -10.00 7.23
N ASP A 103 9.26 -9.61 8.48
CA ASP A 103 9.07 -10.47 9.64
C ASP A 103 7.57 -10.80 9.77
N VAL A 104 7.23 -12.09 9.72
CA VAL A 104 5.85 -12.57 9.70
C VAL A 104 5.08 -12.12 10.95
N ASP A 105 5.75 -12.06 12.09
CA ASP A 105 5.17 -11.65 13.37
C ASP A 105 4.84 -10.15 13.40
N GLN A 106 5.42 -9.36 12.50
CA GLN A 106 5.10 -7.94 12.31
C GLN A 106 4.13 -7.71 11.16
N VAL A 107 4.30 -8.45 10.06
CA VAL A 107 3.53 -8.28 8.82
C VAL A 107 2.11 -8.79 8.99
N ALA A 108 1.88 -9.97 9.57
CA ALA A 108 0.54 -10.55 9.67
C ALA A 108 -0.41 -9.69 10.53
N PRO A 109 -0.03 -9.23 11.75
CA PRO A 109 -0.90 -8.33 12.52
C PRO A 109 -1.17 -7.01 11.82
N ALA A 110 -0.20 -6.48 11.07
CA ALA A 110 -0.40 -5.26 10.30
C ALA A 110 -1.38 -5.44 9.13
N TYR A 111 -1.33 -6.57 8.43
CA TYR A 111 -2.34 -6.92 7.43
C TYR A 111 -3.71 -7.12 8.07
N GLN A 112 -3.79 -7.73 9.25
CA GLN A 112 -5.05 -7.85 10.00
C GLN A 112 -5.66 -6.47 10.27
N GLU A 113 -4.89 -5.52 10.83
CA GLU A 113 -5.37 -4.16 11.10
C GLU A 113 -5.83 -3.43 9.82
N LEU A 114 -5.12 -3.62 8.69
CA LEU A 114 -5.50 -3.03 7.41
C LEU A 114 -6.79 -3.65 6.85
N ILE A 115 -6.93 -4.97 6.94
CA ILE A 115 -8.12 -5.70 6.51
C ILE A 115 -9.33 -5.29 7.35
N GLU A 116 -9.20 -5.24 8.67
CA GLU A 116 -10.25 -4.80 9.59
C GLU A 116 -10.69 -3.36 9.27
N ARG A 117 -9.74 -2.47 8.96
CA ARG A 117 -10.06 -1.09 8.60
C ARG A 117 -10.80 -0.96 7.26
N TYR A 118 -10.37 -1.69 6.24
CA TYR A 118 -10.97 -1.57 4.90
C TYR A 118 -12.23 -2.41 4.74
N GLY A 119 -12.37 -3.47 5.54
CA GLY A 119 -13.38 -4.49 5.37
C GLY A 119 -13.07 -5.43 4.20
N VAL A 120 -13.83 -6.53 4.15
CA VAL A 120 -13.68 -7.62 3.19
C VAL A 120 -13.78 -7.13 1.74
N GLN A 121 -14.80 -6.33 1.44
CA GLN A 121 -15.16 -5.94 0.06
C GLN A 121 -14.14 -4.98 -0.55
N THR A 122 -13.44 -4.21 0.26
CA THR A 122 -12.50 -3.17 -0.22
C THR A 122 -11.06 -3.68 -0.25
N SER A 123 -10.76 -4.80 0.40
CA SER A 123 -9.41 -5.36 0.52
C SER A 123 -8.83 -5.81 -0.82
N GLU A 124 -9.65 -6.32 -1.75
CA GLU A 124 -9.16 -6.70 -3.09
C GLU A 124 -8.60 -5.49 -3.84
N ARG A 125 -9.36 -4.39 -3.86
CA ARG A 125 -8.93 -3.14 -4.52
C ARG A 125 -7.77 -2.45 -3.81
N ARG A 126 -7.74 -2.47 -2.46
CA ARG A 126 -6.77 -1.73 -1.66
C ARG A 126 -5.45 -2.46 -1.46
N LEU A 127 -5.51 -3.77 -1.22
CA LEU A 127 -4.39 -4.59 -0.80
C LEU A 127 -3.99 -5.61 -1.88
N GLY A 128 -4.78 -5.75 -2.95
CA GLY A 128 -4.60 -6.81 -3.94
C GLY A 128 -4.89 -8.19 -3.37
N LEU A 129 -5.73 -8.28 -2.32
CA LEU A 129 -6.06 -9.51 -1.62
C LEU A 129 -7.56 -9.78 -1.71
N ARG A 130 -7.95 -10.89 -2.33
CA ARG A 130 -9.31 -11.41 -2.23
C ARG A 130 -9.43 -12.22 -0.95
N LEU A 131 -10.48 -11.92 -0.19
CA LEU A 131 -10.78 -12.51 1.11
C LEU A 131 -12.11 -13.30 1.02
N PRO A 132 -12.44 -14.13 2.03
CA PRO A 132 -13.74 -14.77 2.12
C PRO A 132 -14.84 -13.70 2.19
N ALA A 133 -15.91 -13.87 1.41
CA ALA A 133 -16.94 -12.82 1.26
C ALA A 133 -17.78 -12.59 2.53
N ASP A 134 -17.83 -13.58 3.42
CA ASP A 134 -18.71 -13.66 4.58
C ASP A 134 -18.01 -13.34 5.91
N ARG A 135 -16.67 -13.30 5.94
CA ARG A 135 -15.91 -13.08 7.18
C ARG A 135 -14.52 -12.47 6.96
N VAL A 136 -14.00 -11.84 8.00
CA VAL A 136 -12.59 -11.47 8.08
C VAL A 136 -11.75 -12.74 8.31
N PRO A 137 -10.62 -12.94 7.60
CA PRO A 137 -9.71 -14.05 7.85
C PRO A 137 -9.14 -14.04 9.28
N SER A 138 -8.86 -15.23 9.83
CA SER A 138 -8.16 -15.33 11.11
C SER A 138 -6.69 -14.89 10.97
N LEU A 139 -6.03 -14.57 12.09
CA LEU A 139 -4.61 -14.26 12.07
C LEU A 139 -3.76 -15.42 11.50
N GLU A 140 -4.13 -16.67 11.79
CA GLU A 140 -3.46 -17.85 11.23
C GLU A 140 -3.57 -17.92 9.70
N GLU A 141 -4.74 -17.63 9.15
CA GLU A 141 -4.94 -17.56 7.69
C GLU A 141 -4.16 -16.40 7.06
N ILE A 142 -3.99 -15.29 7.80
CA ILE A 142 -3.16 -14.16 7.36
C ILE A 142 -1.69 -14.54 7.40
N VAL A 143 -1.21 -15.22 8.45
CA VAL A 143 0.17 -15.73 8.55
C VAL A 143 0.48 -16.65 7.37
N GLU A 144 -0.40 -17.63 7.10
CA GLU A 144 -0.28 -18.52 5.94
C GLU A 144 -0.13 -17.74 4.63
N ALA A 145 -0.97 -16.72 4.43
CA ALA A 145 -0.94 -15.91 3.22
C ALA A 145 0.33 -15.06 3.13
N VAL A 146 0.81 -14.52 4.25
CA VAL A 146 2.06 -13.74 4.31
C VAL A 146 3.24 -14.59 3.84
N GLU A 147 3.35 -15.81 4.35
CA GLU A 147 4.43 -16.74 4.00
C GLU A 147 4.31 -17.23 2.56
N ARG A 148 3.14 -17.75 2.17
CA ARG A 148 2.91 -18.34 0.84
C ARG A 148 3.04 -17.30 -0.27
N CYS A 149 2.45 -16.12 -0.09
CA CYS A 149 2.44 -15.07 -1.12
C CYS A 149 3.64 -14.11 -1.00
N GLY A 150 4.50 -14.29 -0.01
CA GLY A 150 5.61 -13.39 0.29
C GLY A 150 5.12 -11.96 0.50
N LEU A 151 4.08 -11.77 1.31
CA LEU A 151 3.59 -10.43 1.61
C LEU A 151 4.59 -9.70 2.52
N GLY A 152 4.63 -8.38 2.40
CA GLY A 152 5.45 -7.54 3.24
C GLY A 152 4.97 -6.10 3.22
N LEU A 153 5.58 -5.29 4.07
CA LEU A 153 5.32 -3.86 4.14
C LEU A 153 6.58 -3.11 3.78
N VAL A 154 6.46 -2.13 2.89
CA VAL A 154 7.51 -1.14 2.69
C VAL A 154 7.13 0.08 3.50
N GLU A 155 7.79 0.28 4.62
CA GLU A 155 7.68 1.48 5.43
C GLU A 155 8.30 2.66 4.68
N VAL A 156 7.60 3.79 4.70
CA VAL A 156 8.05 5.05 4.10
C VAL A 156 8.24 6.07 5.21
N THR A 157 9.47 6.57 5.34
CA THR A 157 9.82 7.61 6.31
C THR A 157 10.34 8.84 5.56
N GLY A 158 9.78 10.00 5.84
CA GLY A 158 10.21 11.26 5.25
C GLY A 158 9.45 12.43 5.85
N ASN A 159 9.80 13.64 5.43
CA ASN A 159 9.14 14.84 5.93
C ASN A 159 7.87 15.14 5.11
N PHE A 160 6.89 14.24 5.16
CA PHE A 160 5.57 14.44 4.56
C PHE A 160 4.49 14.31 5.64
N LEU A 161 3.46 15.15 5.53
CA LEU A 161 2.35 15.13 6.48
C LEU A 161 1.50 13.88 6.25
N VAL A 162 1.61 12.91 7.14
CA VAL A 162 0.62 11.83 7.23
C VAL A 162 -0.62 12.43 7.89
N SER A 163 -1.58 12.90 7.08
CA SER A 163 -2.89 13.24 7.63
C SER A 163 -3.57 11.96 8.10
N THR A 164 -3.37 11.60 9.36
CA THR A 164 -4.27 10.68 10.07
C THR A 164 -5.64 11.34 10.08
N GLY A 165 -6.55 10.83 9.27
CA GLY A 165 -7.92 11.32 9.18
C GLY A 165 -8.62 11.17 10.54
N HIS A 166 -8.55 12.21 11.36
CA HIS A 166 -9.54 12.50 12.38
C HIS A 166 -10.06 13.91 12.16
N ARG A 167 -10.74 14.13 11.04
CA ARG A 167 -11.60 15.30 10.90
C ARG A 167 -12.92 14.96 11.60
N ARG A 168 -12.99 15.23 12.91
CA ARG A 168 -14.30 15.40 13.56
C ARG A 168 -14.92 16.65 12.92
N ASP A 169 -15.84 16.42 12.00
CA ASP A 169 -16.75 17.45 11.53
C ASP A 169 -17.61 17.87 12.73
N LEU A 170 -17.34 19.07 13.27
CA LEU A 170 -18.25 19.78 14.16
C LEU A 170 -18.83 20.95 13.36
N SER A 171 -19.75 20.64 12.46
CA SER A 171 -20.88 21.53 12.19
C SER A 171 -22.08 20.87 12.87
N THR A 172 -22.75 21.50 13.83
CA THR A 172 -23.86 22.41 13.54
C THR A 172 -24.24 23.09 14.85
N GLY A 173 -24.20 24.42 14.87
CA GLY A 173 -24.67 25.23 15.99
C GLY A 173 -25.23 26.55 15.46
N ARG A 174 -26.33 26.43 14.70
CA ARG A 174 -27.19 27.56 14.34
C ARG A 174 -27.74 28.15 15.64
N THR A 175 -27.36 29.36 16.00
CA THR A 175 -28.15 30.18 16.92
C THR A 175 -28.71 31.35 16.13
N VAL A 176 -30.02 31.27 15.94
CA VAL A 176 -30.86 32.38 15.52
C VAL A 176 -31.04 33.27 16.74
N GLN A 177 -30.78 34.56 16.58
CA GLN A 177 -31.51 35.62 17.29
C GLN A 177 -31.86 36.70 16.26
#